data_AF-A0A495IIM7-F1
#
_entry.id   AF-A0A495IIM7-F1
#
_cell.length_a   1.000
_cell.length_b   1.000
_cell.length_c   1.000
_cell.angle_alpha   90.00
_cell.angle_beta   90.00
_cell.angle_gamma   90.00
#
_symmetry.space_group_name_H-M   'P 1'
#
loop_
_entity.id
_entity.type
_entity.pdbx_description
1 polymer ?
#
loop_
_entity_poly.entity_id
_entity_poly.type
_entity_poly.pdbx_seq_one_letter_code
_entity_poly.pdbx_strand_id
1 'polypeptide(L)'
;MRPDEHRVARGWRFDVTEGTVTLVAIDFALSLDVFVDLEATLRVRIESAFEIESGGTVERVEWSTPAGLGRFADLYGVSVSRIDVDDVGVLGVALGDGRVLRVIADGEYEAFEVGPTDGSWLLVGSPGGGVAQWSLSD
;
A
#
# COMPACT_ATOMS: atom_id res chain seq x y z
N MET A 1 -10.17 13.19 8.90
CA MET A 1 -11.31 12.24 8.93
C MET A 1 -10.74 10.82 8.96
N ARG A 2 -11.20 9.90 9.82
CA ARG A 2 -10.69 8.51 9.80
C ARG A 2 -11.22 7.82 8.54
N PRO A 3 -10.40 7.06 7.78
CA PRO A 3 -10.91 6.17 6.75
C PRO A 3 -11.93 5.19 7.38
N ASP A 4 -13.05 4.96 6.71
CA ASP A 4 -14.01 3.95 7.17
C ASP A 4 -13.41 2.56 6.92
N GLU A 5 -13.15 1.83 8.00
CA GLU A 5 -12.62 0.46 7.97
C GLU A 5 -13.76 -0.56 7.96
N HIS A 6 -13.70 -1.49 7.01
CA HIS A 6 -14.65 -2.59 6.90
C HIS A 6 -13.95 -3.94 6.80
N ARG A 7 -14.34 -4.87 7.68
CA ARG A 7 -13.99 -6.29 7.53
C ARG A 7 -14.84 -6.89 6.41
N VAL A 8 -14.19 -7.45 5.39
CA VAL A 8 -14.85 -8.12 4.26
C VAL A 8 -14.67 -9.64 4.37
N ALA A 9 -15.35 -10.41 3.50
CA ALA A 9 -15.34 -11.87 3.55
C ALA A 9 -13.92 -12.49 3.47
N ARG A 10 -12.95 -11.77 2.91
CA ARG A 10 -11.52 -12.12 2.86
C ARG A 10 -10.65 -10.88 3.09
N GLY A 11 -10.47 -10.48 4.34
CA GLY A 11 -9.54 -9.40 4.72
C GLY A 11 -10.22 -8.08 5.08
N TRP A 12 -9.53 -6.98 4.77
CA TRP A 12 -9.90 -5.62 5.18
C TRP A 12 -10.02 -4.72 3.96
N ARG A 13 -10.97 -3.78 4.00
CA ARG A 13 -11.14 -2.71 3.04
C ARG A 13 -11.14 -1.37 3.76
N PHE A 14 -10.42 -0.41 3.19
CA PHE A 14 -10.45 1.00 3.59
C PHE A 14 -11.01 1.81 2.43
N ASP A 15 -12.20 2.41 2.63
CA ASP A 15 -12.80 3.27 1.63
C ASP A 15 -12.21 4.69 1.76
N VAL A 16 -11.60 5.19 0.68
CA VAL A 16 -10.99 6.52 0.61
C VAL A 16 -11.82 7.35 -0.36
N THR A 17 -12.54 8.36 0.14
CA THR A 17 -13.51 9.11 -0.67
C THR A 17 -12.82 9.88 -1.81
N GLU A 18 -11.74 10.63 -1.50
CA GLU A 18 -10.89 11.33 -2.48
C GLU A 18 -9.52 11.62 -1.83
N GLY A 19 -8.44 10.95 -2.26
CA GLY A 19 -7.11 11.22 -1.71
C GLY A 19 -5.97 11.34 -2.70
N THR A 20 -4.94 12.13 -2.34
CA THR A 20 -3.75 12.40 -3.17
C THR A 20 -2.47 11.89 -2.51
N VAL A 21 -1.61 11.23 -3.28
CA VAL A 21 -0.24 10.89 -2.85
C VAL A 21 0.62 12.15 -2.92
N THR A 22 1.05 12.68 -1.75
CA THR A 22 1.86 13.92 -1.69
C THR A 22 3.30 13.71 -1.23
N LEU A 23 3.64 12.52 -0.71
CA LEU A 23 5.02 12.13 -0.41
C LEU A 23 5.27 10.71 -0.91
N VAL A 24 6.40 10.55 -1.57
CA VAL A 24 6.98 9.26 -1.94
C VAL A 24 8.37 9.22 -1.31
N ALA A 25 8.56 8.36 -0.30
CA ALA A 25 9.85 8.17 0.36
C ALA A 25 10.44 6.81 -0.03
N ILE A 26 11.78 6.77 -0.23
CA ILE A 26 12.54 5.56 -0.53
C ILE A 26 13.61 5.36 0.54
N ASP A 27 13.40 4.40 1.43
CA ASP A 27 14.29 4.00 2.52
C ASP A 27 14.40 2.48 2.58
N PHE A 28 14.88 1.88 1.48
CA PHE A 28 14.76 0.43 1.21
C PHE A 28 13.31 -0.08 1.17
N ALA A 29 12.32 0.83 1.19
CA ALA A 29 10.90 0.59 1.00
C ALA A 29 10.27 1.79 0.28
N LEU A 30 9.12 1.59 -0.37
CA LEU A 30 8.27 2.67 -0.89
C LEU A 30 7.21 3.01 0.13
N SER A 31 7.12 4.27 0.53
CA SER A 31 5.97 4.78 1.27
C SER A 31 5.04 5.59 0.37
N LEU A 32 3.74 5.29 0.44
CA LEU A 32 2.65 6.08 -0.12
C LEU A 32 1.86 6.69 1.03
N ASP A 33 1.99 7.99 1.23
CA ASP A 33 1.15 8.72 2.18
C ASP A 33 -0.09 9.24 1.44
N VAL A 34 -1.26 8.71 1.82
CA VAL A 34 -2.56 9.03 1.22
C VAL A 34 -3.24 10.13 2.04
N PHE A 35 -3.45 11.28 1.39
CA PHE A 35 -4.06 12.45 2.01
C PHE A 35 -5.53 12.56 1.67
N VAL A 36 -6.40 12.75 2.66
CA VAL A 36 -7.82 13.12 2.46
C VAL A 36 -8.01 14.51 3.06
N ASP A 37 -8.61 15.44 2.32
CA ASP A 37 -8.81 16.83 2.74
C ASP A 37 -7.53 17.53 3.27
N LEU A 38 -6.37 17.26 2.65
CA LEU A 38 -5.04 17.78 3.02
C LEU A 38 -4.43 17.23 4.32
N GLU A 39 -5.06 16.24 4.96
CA GLU A 39 -4.49 15.51 6.09
C GLU A 39 -4.04 14.12 5.65
N ALA A 40 -2.81 13.72 5.98
CA ALA A 40 -2.34 12.35 5.73
C ALA A 40 -3.14 11.40 6.62
N THR A 41 -3.98 10.55 6.01
CA THR A 41 -4.90 9.68 6.77
C THR A 41 -4.42 8.23 6.83
N LEU A 42 -3.67 7.80 5.83
CA LEU A 42 -3.21 6.43 5.70
C LEU A 42 -1.81 6.40 5.08
N ARG A 43 -0.97 5.49 5.55
CA ARG A 43 0.32 5.15 4.99
C ARG A 43 0.28 3.71 4.49
N VAL A 44 0.74 3.51 3.27
CA VAL A 44 1.10 2.19 2.74
C VAL A 44 2.61 2.16 2.58
N ARG A 45 3.26 1.24 3.28
CA ARG A 45 4.70 1.02 3.17
C ARG A 45 4.93 -0.33 2.49
N ILE A 46 5.73 -0.37 1.43
CA ILE A 46 6.01 -1.57 0.65
C ILE A 46 7.51 -1.84 0.74
N GLU A 47 7.88 -2.96 1.36
CA GLU A 47 9.28 -3.30 1.66
C GLU A 47 9.84 -4.36 0.71
N SER A 48 8.96 -5.09 0.04
CA SER A 48 9.30 -6.14 -0.92
C SER A 48 9.06 -5.69 -2.36
N ALA A 49 9.57 -6.46 -3.32
CA ALA A 49 9.28 -6.24 -4.72
C ALA A 49 7.78 -6.39 -5.01
N PHE A 50 7.27 -5.57 -5.92
CA PHE A 50 5.85 -5.50 -6.23
C PHE A 50 5.62 -5.43 -7.73
N GLU A 51 4.38 -5.57 -8.15
CA GLU A 51 3.95 -5.53 -9.54
C GLU A 51 3.12 -4.27 -9.79
N ILE A 52 3.26 -3.70 -10.98
CA ILE A 52 2.37 -2.66 -11.50
C ILE A 52 1.61 -3.25 -12.67
N GLU A 53 0.29 -3.34 -12.52
CA GLU A 53 -0.62 -3.70 -13.59
C GLU A 53 -1.18 -2.43 -14.25
N SER A 54 -1.09 -2.34 -15.58
CA SER A 54 -1.67 -1.25 -16.37
C SER A 54 -2.12 -1.77 -17.73
N GLY A 55 -3.40 -1.58 -18.08
CA GLY A 55 -3.93 -2.00 -19.39
C GLY A 55 -3.72 -3.49 -19.69
N GLY A 56 -3.75 -4.35 -18.67
CA GLY A 56 -3.52 -5.79 -18.77
C GLY A 56 -2.05 -6.21 -18.90
N THR A 57 -1.11 -5.26 -18.84
CA THR A 57 0.33 -5.55 -18.75
C THR A 57 0.75 -5.54 -17.28
N VAL A 58 1.47 -6.58 -16.85
CA VAL A 58 2.06 -6.67 -15.51
C VAL A 58 3.57 -6.48 -15.62
N GLU A 59 4.11 -5.50 -14.91
CA GLU A 59 5.54 -5.24 -14.80
C GLU A 59 5.98 -5.42 -13.34
N ARG A 60 7.04 -6.19 -13.11
CA ARG A 60 7.63 -6.38 -11.79
C ARG A 60 8.66 -5.28 -11.51
N VAL A 61 8.54 -4.65 -10.35
CA VAL A 61 9.42 -3.58 -9.88
C VAL A 61 10.30 -4.10 -8.75
N GLU A 62 11.61 -3.97 -8.95
CA GLU A 62 12.65 -4.37 -8.01
C GLU A 62 13.44 -3.15 -7.53
N TRP A 63 13.53 -2.97 -6.20
CA TRP A 63 14.22 -1.85 -5.54
C TRP A 63 15.69 -1.73 -5.91
N SER A 64 16.31 -2.88 -6.22
CA SER A 64 17.73 -3.01 -6.52
C SER A 64 18.11 -2.43 -7.89
N THR A 65 17.14 -1.96 -8.69
CA THR A 65 17.39 -1.48 -10.06
C THR A 65 17.06 0.01 -10.22
N PRO A 66 17.95 0.82 -10.83
CA PRO A 66 17.66 2.23 -11.12
C PRO A 66 16.43 2.45 -12.00
N ALA A 67 16.13 1.51 -12.90
CA ALA A 67 14.94 1.56 -13.75
C ALA A 67 13.65 1.42 -12.92
N GLY A 68 13.66 0.57 -11.89
CA GLY A 68 12.56 0.46 -10.92
C GLY A 68 12.34 1.78 -10.17
N LEU A 69 13.43 2.45 -9.78
CA LEU A 69 13.36 3.74 -9.06
C LEU A 69 12.68 4.86 -9.87
N GLY A 70 12.91 4.91 -11.18
CA GLY A 70 12.30 5.94 -12.04
C GLY A 70 10.77 5.89 -12.10
N ARG A 71 10.17 4.70 -11.91
CA ARG A 71 8.72 4.50 -11.97
C ARG A 71 7.96 5.11 -10.79
N PHE A 72 8.64 5.31 -9.66
CA PHE A 72 8.01 5.91 -8.48
C PHE A 72 7.68 7.39 -8.68
N ALA A 73 8.46 8.10 -9.50
CA ALA A 73 8.16 9.48 -9.84
C ALA A 73 6.79 9.60 -10.51
N ASP A 74 6.39 8.59 -11.30
CA ASP A 74 5.10 8.54 -11.98
C ASP A 74 3.92 8.20 -11.04
N LEU A 75 4.18 7.87 -9.77
CA LEU A 75 3.13 7.65 -8.75
C LEU A 75 2.78 8.94 -8.00
N TYR A 76 3.67 9.95 -8.04
CA TYR A 76 3.45 11.20 -7.34
C TYR A 76 2.24 11.95 -7.89
N GLY A 77 1.34 12.40 -7.01
CA GLY A 77 0.12 13.12 -7.38
C GLY A 77 -0.98 12.24 -7.97
N VAL A 78 -0.76 10.94 -8.10
CA VAL A 78 -1.81 10.00 -8.52
C VAL A 78 -2.74 9.74 -7.34
N SER A 79 -4.04 9.72 -7.59
CA SER A 79 -5.02 9.41 -6.54
C SER A 79 -5.04 7.92 -6.24
N VAL A 80 -5.28 7.57 -4.98
CA VAL A 80 -5.56 6.19 -4.57
C VAL A 80 -7.06 6.06 -4.41
N SER A 81 -7.65 5.09 -5.11
CA SER A 81 -9.11 4.85 -5.11
C SER A 81 -9.51 3.70 -4.20
N ARG A 82 -8.62 2.72 -3.98
CA ARG A 82 -8.88 1.56 -3.13
C ARG A 82 -7.59 0.91 -2.66
N ILE A 83 -7.59 0.42 -1.42
CA ILE A 83 -6.57 -0.46 -0.88
C ILE A 83 -7.26 -1.73 -0.38
N ASP A 84 -6.83 -2.87 -0.90
CA ASP A 84 -7.30 -4.19 -0.50
C ASP A 84 -6.12 -4.97 0.10
N VAL A 85 -6.34 -5.59 1.26
CA VAL A 85 -5.39 -6.52 1.87
C VAL A 85 -6.10 -7.83 2.13
N ASP A 86 -5.65 -8.92 1.49
CA ASP A 86 -6.27 -10.23 1.65
C ASP A 86 -5.69 -11.04 2.82
N ASP A 87 -6.34 -12.14 3.16
CA ASP A 87 -5.98 -13.01 4.30
C ASP A 87 -4.71 -13.84 4.06
N VAL A 88 -4.19 -13.88 2.83
CA VAL A 88 -2.96 -14.59 2.47
C VAL A 88 -1.75 -13.65 2.37
N GLY A 89 -1.91 -12.36 2.68
CA GLY A 89 -0.81 -11.40 2.72
C GLY A 89 -0.49 -10.81 1.34
N VAL A 90 -1.50 -10.60 0.50
CA VAL A 90 -1.39 -9.81 -0.73
C VAL A 90 -2.02 -8.44 -0.52
N LEU A 91 -1.27 -7.40 -0.88
CA LEU A 91 -1.73 -6.02 -0.93
C LEU A 91 -2.04 -5.63 -2.37
N GLY A 92 -3.19 -5.00 -2.59
CA GLY A 92 -3.58 -4.35 -3.84
C GLY A 92 -3.88 -2.87 -3.60
N VAL A 93 -3.25 -1.98 -4.37
CA VAL A 93 -3.50 -0.53 -4.35
C VAL A 93 -4.00 -0.10 -5.73
N ALA A 94 -5.28 0.21 -5.84
CA ALA A 94 -5.88 0.70 -7.07
C ALA A 94 -5.73 2.22 -7.19
N LEU A 95 -5.07 2.65 -8.25
CA LEU A 95 -4.80 4.06 -8.55
C LEU A 95 -5.91 4.65 -9.44
N GLY A 96 -6.15 5.95 -9.31
CA GLY A 96 -7.22 6.65 -10.04
C GLY A 96 -6.98 6.78 -11.55
N ASP A 97 -5.78 6.47 -12.01
CA ASP A 97 -5.44 6.38 -13.44
C ASP A 97 -5.63 4.97 -14.02
N GLY A 98 -6.18 4.04 -13.23
CA GLY A 98 -6.47 2.67 -13.63
C GLY A 98 -5.33 1.67 -13.43
N ARG A 99 -4.18 2.11 -12.92
CA ARG A 99 -3.09 1.20 -12.52
C ARG A 99 -3.42 0.50 -11.21
N VAL A 100 -2.84 -0.69 -11.01
CA VAL A 100 -2.91 -1.42 -9.73
C VAL A 100 -1.50 -1.80 -9.30
N LEU A 101 -1.12 -1.41 -8.08
CA LEU A 101 0.08 -1.92 -7.43
C LEU A 101 -0.29 -3.20 -6.69
N ARG A 102 0.45 -4.29 -6.91
CA ARG A 102 0.22 -5.57 -6.26
C ARG A 102 1.49 -6.03 -5.56
N VAL A 103 1.42 -6.21 -4.24
CA VAL A 103 2.51 -6.75 -3.43
C VAL A 103 2.12 -8.15 -3.01
N ILE A 104 2.97 -9.12 -3.34
CA ILE A 104 2.81 -10.50 -2.88
C ILE A 104 3.64 -10.70 -1.61
N ALA A 105 3.23 -11.67 -0.79
CA ALA A 105 4.00 -12.04 0.38
C ALA A 105 5.44 -12.42 0.01
N ASP A 106 6.40 -11.89 0.76
CA ASP A 106 7.79 -12.30 0.69
C ASP A 106 7.99 -13.54 1.57
N GLY A 107 8.91 -14.44 1.19
CA GLY A 107 9.14 -15.68 1.93
C GLY A 107 9.91 -15.49 3.24
N GLU A 108 10.70 -14.43 3.34
CA GLU A 108 11.66 -14.21 4.43
C GLU A 108 11.38 -12.92 5.21
N TYR A 109 10.78 -11.92 4.58
CA TYR A 109 10.58 -10.59 5.16
C TYR A 109 9.12 -10.15 5.17
N GLU A 110 8.84 -9.10 5.93
CA GLU A 110 7.55 -8.41 5.88
C GLU A 110 7.41 -7.73 4.52
N ALA A 111 6.27 -7.95 3.85
CA ALA A 111 6.10 -7.50 2.48
C ALA A 111 5.63 -6.06 2.38
N PHE A 112 4.77 -5.66 3.33
CA PHE A 112 4.17 -4.33 3.41
C PHE A 112 3.62 -4.05 4.80
N GLU A 113 3.36 -2.77 5.05
CA GLU A 113 2.56 -2.26 6.16
C GLU A 113 1.45 -1.35 5.62
N VAL A 114 0.28 -1.38 6.26
CA VAL A 114 -0.82 -0.43 6.03
C VAL A 114 -1.35 0.04 7.37
N GLY A 115 -1.42 1.36 7.58
CA GLY A 115 -1.91 1.93 8.83
C GLY A 115 -2.21 3.42 8.72
N PRO A 116 -2.90 4.02 9.69
CA PRO A 116 -3.03 5.46 9.76
C PRO A 116 -1.69 6.09 10.13
N THR A 117 -1.48 7.33 9.70
CA THR A 117 -0.22 8.05 9.97
C THR A 117 0.00 8.37 11.45
N ASP A 118 -1.06 8.33 12.27
CA ASP A 118 -1.00 8.47 13.72
C ASP A 118 -0.56 7.18 14.45
N GLY A 119 -0.42 6.06 13.71
CA GLY A 119 0.03 4.78 14.24
C GLY A 119 -0.98 4.06 15.13
N SER A 120 -2.24 4.51 15.20
CA SER A 120 -3.25 3.92 16.09
C SER A 120 -3.50 2.43 15.85
N TRP A 121 -3.29 1.94 14.62
CA TRP A 121 -3.26 0.52 14.29
C TRP A 121 -2.32 0.25 13.10
N LEU A 122 -1.98 -1.01 12.87
CA LEU A 122 -1.13 -1.42 11.75
C LEU A 122 -1.55 -2.80 11.23
N LEU A 123 -1.63 -2.96 9.92
CA LEU A 123 -1.69 -4.25 9.23
C LEU A 123 -0.33 -4.54 8.61
N VAL A 124 0.19 -5.74 8.82
CA VAL A 124 1.51 -6.15 8.35
C VAL A 124 1.39 -7.44 7.54
N GLY A 125 1.88 -7.42 6.30
CA GLY A 125 2.03 -8.61 5.47
C GLY A 125 3.19 -9.46 5.99
N SER A 126 2.88 -10.58 6.64
CA SER A 126 3.87 -11.39 7.37
C SER A 126 4.77 -12.21 6.43
N PRO A 127 6.01 -12.54 6.85
CA PRO A 127 6.87 -13.46 6.11
C PRO A 127 6.18 -14.80 5.84
N GLY A 128 6.28 -15.29 4.60
CA GLY A 128 5.65 -16.52 4.14
C GLY A 128 4.13 -16.42 3.91
N GLY A 129 3.54 -15.24 4.13
CA GLY A 129 2.12 -14.95 3.90
C GLY A 129 1.31 -14.71 5.15
N GLY A 130 0.05 -14.36 4.93
CA GLY A 130 -0.89 -13.93 5.97
C GLY A 130 -0.73 -12.47 6.37
N VAL A 131 -1.58 -12.04 7.29
CA VAL A 131 -1.63 -10.65 7.77
C VAL A 131 -1.75 -10.64 9.30
N ALA A 132 -0.90 -9.85 9.94
CA ALA A 132 -1.01 -9.53 11.35
C ALA A 132 -1.66 -8.15 11.53
N GLN A 133 -2.54 -8.02 12.52
CA GLN A 133 -3.12 -6.74 12.92
C GLN A 133 -2.63 -6.35 14.31
N TRP A 134 -2.10 -5.14 14.41
CA TRP A 134 -1.58 -4.57 15.64
C TRP A 134 -2.42 -3.33 15.97
N SER A 135 -2.66 -3.11 17.25
CA SER A 135 -3.32 -1.90 17.74
C SER A 135 -2.55 -1.41 18.94
N LEU A 136 -2.20 -0.12 18.95
CA LEU A 136 -1.68 0.50 20.16
C LEU A 136 -2.87 0.62 21.11
N SER A 137 -2.86 -0.19 22.17
CA SER A 137 -3.80 -0.03 23.27
C SER A 137 -3.31 1.16 24.10
N ASP A 138 -4.22 2.08 24.43
CA ASP A 138 -3.98 3.10 25.47
C ASP A 138 -3.63 2.46 26.83
#